data_AF-A0A822CL25-F1
#
_entry.id   AF-A0A822CL25-F1
#
_cell.length_a   1.000
_cell.length_b   1.000
_cell.length_c   1.000
_cell.angle_alpha   90.00
_cell.angle_beta   90.00
_cell.angle_gamma   90.00
#
_symmetry.space_group_name_H-M   'P 1'
#
loop_
_entity.id
_entity.type
_entity.pdbx_description
1 polymer ?
#
loop_
_entity_poly.entity_id
_entity_poly.type
_entity_poly.pdbx_seq_one_letter_code
_entity_poly.pdbx_strand_id
1 'polypeptide(L)'
;IRKHITFPTICDDFIELAPININGQNETDETECQYWQCNNTYTRCDGFWNCFNGADEVDCYSSLLLKCSSHHHICVSPQTYQLTCLPIEKANDGKIDCVGATDEPKLC
;
A
#
# COMPACT_ATOMS: atom_id res chain seq x y z
N ILE A 1 4.18 -17.39 -2.04
CA ILE A 1 4.30 -17.73 -3.48
C ILE A 1 3.02 -18.42 -3.97
N ARG A 2 2.29 -17.75 -4.85
CA ARG A 2 0.98 -18.14 -5.42
C ARG A 2 1.13 -18.43 -6.92
N LYS A 3 0.12 -19.11 -7.48
CA LYS A 3 0.02 -19.36 -8.95
C LYS A 3 -0.80 -18.30 -9.69
N HIS A 4 -1.57 -17.51 -8.95
CA HIS A 4 -2.41 -16.43 -9.46
C HIS A 4 -2.28 -15.25 -8.50
N ILE A 5 -2.23 -14.05 -9.08
CA ILE A 5 -2.20 -12.76 -8.40
C ILE A 5 -3.35 -11.90 -8.92
N THR A 6 -3.60 -10.79 -8.25
CA THR A 6 -4.60 -9.81 -8.68
C THR A 6 -3.89 -8.57 -9.22
N PHE A 7 -4.57 -7.80 -10.07
CA PHE A 7 -3.97 -6.58 -10.61
C PHE A 7 -3.52 -5.56 -9.54
N PRO A 8 -4.26 -5.37 -8.42
CA PRO A 8 -3.83 -4.47 -7.35
C PRO A 8 -2.54 -4.88 -6.63
N THR A 9 -2.18 -6.17 -6.66
CA THR A 9 -1.00 -6.72 -5.96
C THR A 9 0.22 -6.86 -6.88
N ILE A 10 0.22 -6.14 -7.99
CA ILE A 10 1.39 -6.03 -8.88
C ILE A 10 2.15 -4.77 -8.50
N CYS A 11 3.47 -4.91 -8.30
CA CYS A 11 4.35 -3.80 -7.96
C CYS A 11 4.02 -3.15 -6.60
N ASP A 12 3.63 -3.97 -5.62
CA ASP A 12 3.31 -3.57 -4.25
C ASP A 12 4.48 -3.78 -3.26
N ASP A 13 5.68 -4.05 -3.78
CA ASP A 13 6.90 -4.47 -3.07
C ASP A 13 6.83 -5.88 -2.45
N PHE A 14 5.81 -6.69 -2.77
CA PHE A 14 5.69 -8.09 -2.35
C PHE A 14 5.75 -9.05 -3.52
N ILE A 15 6.76 -9.93 -3.53
CA ILE A 15 6.83 -11.02 -4.51
C ILE A 15 5.80 -12.10 -4.14
N GLU A 16 4.61 -12.02 -4.72
CA GLU A 16 3.56 -13.02 -4.53
C GLU A 16 3.64 -14.12 -5.60
N LEU A 17 4.03 -13.78 -6.83
CA LEU A 17 4.10 -14.70 -7.96
C LEU A 17 5.43 -15.47 -7.98
N ALA A 18 5.37 -16.77 -8.29
CA ALA A 18 6.58 -17.55 -8.52
C ALA A 18 7.34 -16.99 -9.73
N PRO A 19 8.68 -16.84 -9.67
CA PRO A 19 9.44 -16.32 -10.80
C PRO A 19 9.20 -17.14 -12.08
N ILE A 20 8.86 -16.44 -13.17
CA ILE A 20 8.59 -17.03 -14.48
C ILE A 20 9.78 -16.73 -15.39
N ASN A 21 10.31 -17.75 -16.05
CA ASN A 21 11.38 -17.53 -17.00
C ASN A 21 10.82 -17.00 -18.33
N ILE A 22 11.11 -15.74 -18.65
CA ILE A 22 10.74 -15.08 -19.91
C ILE A 22 12.04 -14.64 -20.58
N ASN A 23 12.32 -15.16 -21.79
CA ASN A 23 13.53 -14.83 -22.56
C ASN A 23 14.85 -15.04 -21.79
N GLY A 24 14.90 -16.01 -20.86
CA GLY A 24 16.09 -16.29 -20.06
C GLY A 24 16.24 -15.42 -18.80
N GLN A 25 15.31 -14.51 -18.54
CA GLN A 25 15.23 -13.73 -17.30
C GLN A 25 14.12 -14.25 -16.40
N ASN A 26 14.33 -14.22 -15.09
CA ASN A 26 13.33 -14.64 -14.11
C ASN A 26 12.51 -13.42 -13.70
N GLU A 27 11.32 -13.31 -14.26
CA GLU A 27 10.38 -12.22 -14.04
C GLU A 27 9.45 -12.53 -12.86
N THR A 28 9.08 -11.51 -12.11
CA THR A 28 8.08 -11.58 -11.03
C THR A 28 6.99 -10.53 -11.25
N ASP A 29 5.99 -10.52 -10.38
CA ASP A 29 5.02 -9.43 -10.22
C ASP A 29 5.66 -8.10 -9.82
N GLU A 30 6.89 -8.14 -9.30
CA GLU A 30 7.67 -6.97 -8.90
C GLU A 30 8.74 -6.56 -9.94
N THR A 31 8.57 -6.96 -11.21
CA THR A 31 9.52 -6.62 -12.28
C THR A 31 8.91 -5.63 -13.26
N GLU A 32 9.74 -4.72 -13.79
CA GLU A 32 9.31 -3.66 -14.72
C GLU A 32 8.27 -2.67 -14.16
N CYS A 33 8.29 -2.43 -12.83
CA CYS A 33 7.33 -1.55 -12.13
C CYS A 33 7.33 -0.08 -12.58
N GLN A 34 8.35 0.37 -13.33
CA GLN A 34 8.32 1.67 -14.01
C GLN A 34 7.15 1.81 -14.98
N TYR A 35 6.61 0.69 -15.48
CA TYR A 35 5.43 0.65 -16.37
C TYR A 35 4.13 0.32 -15.62
N TRP A 36 4.23 -0.21 -14.40
CA TRP A 36 3.11 -0.69 -13.59
C TRP A 36 3.18 -0.05 -12.20
N GLN A 37 2.90 1.24 -12.13
CA GLN A 37 2.94 1.96 -10.86
C GLN A 37 1.87 1.43 -9.90
N CYS A 38 2.25 1.23 -8.63
CA CYS A 38 1.32 0.81 -7.58
C CYS A 38 0.14 1.78 -7.43
N ASN A 39 0.36 3.09 -7.62
CA ASN A 39 -0.68 4.12 -7.60
C ASN A 39 -1.23 4.29 -9.01
N ASN A 40 -2.35 3.61 -9.30
CA ASN A 40 -2.97 3.61 -10.60
C ASN A 40 -4.50 3.74 -10.47
N THR A 41 -5.23 3.70 -11.59
CA THR A 41 -6.69 3.88 -11.59
C THR A 41 -7.46 2.84 -10.78
N TYR A 42 -6.89 1.66 -10.54
CA TYR A 42 -7.55 0.58 -9.80
C TYR A 42 -7.26 0.59 -8.30
N THR A 43 -6.12 1.13 -7.89
CA THR A 43 -5.65 1.17 -6.49
C THR A 43 -5.84 2.54 -5.84
N ARG A 44 -5.91 3.61 -6.64
CA ARG A 44 -6.02 4.97 -6.11
C ARG A 44 -7.32 5.17 -5.35
N CYS A 45 -7.20 5.54 -4.07
CA CYS A 45 -8.31 5.90 -3.20
C CYS A 45 -9.38 4.79 -3.08
N ASP A 46 -8.97 3.53 -3.13
CA ASP A 46 -9.85 2.37 -2.99
C ASP A 46 -10.02 1.94 -1.52
N GLY A 47 -9.26 2.56 -0.62
CA GLY A 47 -9.29 2.33 0.82
C GLY A 47 -8.30 1.24 1.28
N PHE A 48 -7.50 0.68 0.39
CA PHE A 48 -6.45 -0.29 0.69
C PHE A 48 -5.08 0.32 0.40
N TRP A 49 -4.10 0.03 1.25
CA TRP A 49 -2.73 0.47 1.01
C TRP A 49 -2.05 -0.54 0.09
N ASN A 50 -2.18 -0.33 -1.22
CA ASN A 50 -1.53 -1.18 -2.22
C ASN A 50 -0.11 -0.68 -2.51
N CYS A 51 0.14 0.63 -2.43
CA CYS A 51 1.51 1.11 -2.48
C CYS A 51 2.22 0.86 -1.15
N PHE A 52 3.50 0.55 -1.25
CA PHE A 52 4.34 0.27 -0.09
C PHE A 52 4.42 1.42 0.94
N ASN A 53 4.31 2.66 0.47
CA ASN A 53 4.21 3.87 1.29
C ASN A 53 2.78 4.43 1.38
N GLY A 54 1.77 3.66 0.98
CA GLY A 54 0.37 4.05 0.93
C GLY A 54 0.04 5.20 -0.05
N ALA A 55 0.94 5.56 -0.98
CA ALA A 55 0.76 6.73 -1.85
C ALA A 55 -0.50 6.72 -2.72
N ASP A 56 -1.10 5.55 -2.93
CA ASP A 56 -2.41 5.38 -3.58
C ASP A 56 -3.57 5.94 -2.75
N GLU A 57 -3.42 6.03 -1.44
CA GLU A 57 -4.45 6.45 -0.48
C GLU A 57 -4.29 7.89 0.06
N VAL A 58 -3.45 8.71 -0.59
CA VAL A 58 -3.33 10.14 -0.28
C VAL A 58 -3.94 11.03 -1.34
N ASP A 59 -4.32 12.24 -0.91
CA ASP A 59 -4.96 13.26 -1.74
C ASP A 59 -6.26 12.77 -2.39
N CYS A 60 -6.97 11.92 -1.65
CA CYS A 60 -8.28 11.40 -1.99
C CYS A 60 -9.39 12.36 -1.55
N TYR A 61 -10.51 12.38 -2.26
CA TYR A 61 -11.68 13.14 -1.83
C TYR A 61 -12.12 12.62 -0.46
N SER A 62 -12.24 13.54 0.51
CA SER A 62 -12.34 13.18 1.93
C SER A 62 -13.37 12.10 2.19
N SER A 63 -12.96 11.02 2.85
CA SER A 63 -13.90 10.07 3.44
C SER A 63 -14.94 10.84 4.26
N LEU A 64 -16.20 10.39 4.25
CA LEU A 64 -17.27 10.98 5.06
C LEU A 64 -16.99 10.89 6.58
N LEU A 65 -16.01 10.08 6.97
CA LEU A 65 -15.71 9.71 8.36
C LEU A 65 -14.68 10.64 9.02
N LEU A 66 -13.64 11.06 8.28
CA LEU A 66 -12.61 11.97 8.79
C LEU A 66 -11.99 12.76 7.63
N LYS A 67 -11.95 14.10 7.77
CA LYS A 67 -11.27 14.99 6.83
C LYS A 67 -9.80 15.10 7.21
N CYS A 68 -8.97 14.26 6.63
CA CYS A 68 -7.52 14.41 6.70
C CYS A 68 -7.02 15.47 5.71
N SER A 69 -5.88 16.09 6.06
CA SER A 69 -5.17 16.98 5.14
C SER A 69 -4.68 16.19 3.92
N SER A 70 -4.34 16.90 2.84
CA SER A 70 -3.52 16.34 1.77
C SER A 70 -2.28 15.63 2.38
N HIS A 71 -1.87 14.51 1.78
CA HIS A 71 -0.71 13.71 2.19
C HIS A 71 -0.81 13.02 3.56
N HIS A 72 -2.04 12.73 4.02
CA HIS A 72 -2.28 11.95 5.22
C HIS A 72 -3.19 10.76 4.91
N HIS A 73 -2.95 9.66 5.61
CA HIS A 73 -3.76 8.47 5.61
C HIS A 73 -4.72 8.44 6.80
N ILE A 74 -5.81 7.72 6.65
CA ILE A 74 -6.68 7.38 7.77
C ILE A 74 -6.05 6.22 8.54
N CYS A 75 -5.97 6.37 9.85
CA CYS A 75 -5.35 5.43 10.75
C CYS A 75 -6.22 5.31 12.01
N VAL A 76 -6.19 4.16 12.70
CA VAL A 76 -6.76 4.04 14.04
C VAL A 76 -5.61 4.08 15.04
N SER A 77 -5.64 5.04 15.97
CA SER A 77 -4.60 5.14 17.00
C SER A 77 -4.64 3.92 17.93
N PRO A 78 -3.50 3.24 18.17
CA PRO A 78 -3.43 2.11 19.11
C PRO A 78 -3.58 2.52 20.57
N GLN A 79 -3.43 3.82 20.89
CA GLN A 79 -3.59 4.33 22.25
C GLN A 79 -5.06 4.69 22.57
N THR A 80 -5.74 5.36 21.65
CA THR A 80 -7.11 5.87 21.88
C THR A 80 -8.20 5.03 21.21
N TYR A 81 -7.83 4.17 20.25
CA TYR A 81 -8.76 3.43 19.38
C TYR A 81 -9.69 4.34 18.58
N GLN A 82 -9.26 5.57 18.31
CA GLN A 82 -9.99 6.56 17.51
C GLN A 82 -9.32 6.76 16.16
N LEU A 83 -10.12 7.20 15.18
CA LEU A 83 -9.61 7.60 13.87
C LEU A 83 -8.71 8.84 14.01
N THR A 84 -7.53 8.77 13.40
CA THR A 84 -6.54 9.82 13.32
C THR A 84 -6.00 9.93 11.89
N CYS A 85 -5.37 11.05 11.58
CA CYS A 85 -4.68 11.26 10.32
C CYS A 85 -3.20 11.00 10.50
N LEU A 86 -2.66 9.99 9.82
CA LEU A 86 -1.24 9.64 9.84
C LEU A 86 -0.55 10.30 8.64
N PRO A 87 0.53 11.08 8.83
CA PRO A 87 1.32 11.61 7.72
C PRO A 87 1.92 10.50 6.84
N ILE A 88 2.04 10.73 5.54
CA ILE A 88 2.64 9.74 4.60
C ILE A 88 4.08 9.38 4.94
N GLU A 89 4.84 10.27 5.60
CA GLU A 89 6.22 9.97 5.98
C GLU A 89 6.32 8.93 7.11
N LYS A 90 5.20 8.62 7.77
CA LYS A 90 5.08 7.62 8.82
C LYS A 90 4.57 6.28 8.28
N ALA A 91 4.14 6.21 7.02
CA ALA A 91 3.85 4.94 6.38
C ALA A 91 5.16 4.18 6.13
N ASN A 92 5.25 2.96 6.64
CA ASN A 92 6.41 2.10 6.55
C ASN A 92 7.72 2.80 7.03
N ASP A 93 7.66 3.46 8.18
CA ASP A 93 8.82 4.07 8.85
C ASP A 93 9.51 3.10 9.85
N GLY A 94 8.98 1.89 9.97
CA GLY A 94 9.43 0.85 10.89
C GLY A 94 8.81 0.96 12.29
N LYS A 95 7.83 1.84 12.52
CA LYS A 95 7.12 1.99 13.79
C LYS A 95 5.63 1.81 13.59
N ILE A 96 5.04 0.94 14.42
CA ILE A 96 3.59 0.72 14.43
C ILE A 96 2.90 1.97 15.00
N ASP A 97 2.39 2.83 14.12
CA ASP A 97 1.57 3.99 14.45
C ASP A 97 0.06 3.68 14.38
N CYS A 98 -0.36 2.66 13.62
CA CYS A 98 -1.76 2.24 13.49
C CYS A 98 -2.08 0.91 14.17
N VAL A 99 -3.34 0.78 14.60
CA VAL A 99 -3.87 -0.50 15.10
C VAL A 99 -3.72 -1.58 14.03
N GLY A 100 -3.19 -2.73 14.43
CA GLY A 100 -2.97 -3.85 13.53
C GLY A 100 -1.76 -3.68 12.62
N ALA A 101 -0.90 -2.68 12.88
CA ALA A 101 0.28 -2.40 12.06
C ALA A 101 -0.04 -2.22 10.58
N THR A 102 -1.22 -1.68 10.27
CA THR A 102 -1.67 -1.43 8.89
C THR A 102 -0.79 -0.45 8.16
N ASP A 103 -0.07 0.40 8.90
CA ASP A 103 0.92 1.34 8.38
C ASP A 103 2.29 0.71 8.11
N GLU A 104 2.53 -0.52 8.58
CA GLU A 104 3.83 -1.19 8.54
C GLU A 104 3.70 -2.58 7.89
N PRO A 105 3.51 -2.64 6.55
CA PRO A 105 3.20 -3.89 5.87
C PRO A 105 4.35 -4.92 5.90
N LYS A 106 5.58 -4.50 6.23
CA LYS A 106 6.71 -5.43 6.48
C LYS A 106 6.70 -6.12 7.85
N LEU A 107 5.91 -5.61 8.80
CA LEU A 107 5.85 -6.14 10.17
C LEU A 107 4.69 -7.14 10.37
N CYS A 108 3.83 -7.32 9.36
CA CYS A 108 2.63 -8.14 9.41
C CYS A 108 2.60 -9.27 8.37
#